data_AF-A0A4Q2VHT9-F1
#
_entry.id   AF-A0A4Q2VHT9-F1
#
_cell.length_a   1.000
_cell.length_b   1.000
_cell.length_c   1.000
_cell.angle_alpha   90.00
_cell.angle_beta   90.00
_cell.angle_gamma   90.00
#
_symmetry.space_group_name_H-M   'P 1'
#
loop_
_entity.id
_entity.type
_entity.pdbx_description
1 polymer ?
#
loop_
_entity_poly.entity_id
_entity_poly.type
_entity_poly.pdbx_seq_one_letter_code
_entity_poly.pdbx_strand_id
1 'polypeptide(L)'
;MLQQNHQPQAMGTAISDLRAVTLKAQIRRSPAMKQTICKFCDTLLVEGDTCTSTVENASKGGRKPWADILNMNCKTCGNVKRYPVCAPRQKRKHMRKLDRKEGTEYSSNESKVQGPTAQTTPHETPIPTPGQTPGP
;
A
#
# COMPACT_ATOMS: atom_id res chain seq x y z
N MET A 1 16.67 -27.78 18.57
CA MET A 1 15.99 -26.88 17.62
C MET A 1 15.61 -27.70 16.41
N LEU A 2 14.34 -28.09 16.29
CA LEU A 2 13.87 -28.92 15.18
C LEU A 2 13.79 -28.06 13.93
N GLN A 3 14.74 -28.23 13.03
CA GLN A 3 14.74 -27.62 11.71
C GLN A 3 13.64 -28.31 10.90
N GLN A 4 12.47 -27.69 10.81
CA GLN A 4 11.41 -28.18 9.94
C GLN A 4 11.90 -28.03 8.50
N ASN A 5 12.32 -29.16 7.90
CA ASN A 5 12.60 -29.28 6.47
C ASN A 5 11.31 -29.09 5.68
N HIS A 6 10.94 -27.84 5.43
CA HIS A 6 9.80 -27.50 4.59
C HIS A 6 10.20 -27.78 3.14
N GLN A 7 9.70 -28.88 2.58
CA GLN A 7 10.03 -29.31 1.22
C GLN A 7 9.42 -28.30 0.21
N PRO A 8 10.21 -27.45 -0.47
CA PRO A 8 9.68 -26.33 -1.26
C PRO A 8 8.95 -26.79 -2.53
N GLN A 9 9.13 -28.05 -2.92
CA GLN A 9 8.62 -28.60 -4.17
C GLN A 9 7.11 -28.93 -4.13
N ALA A 10 6.58 -29.35 -2.98
CA ALA A 10 5.19 -29.80 -2.89
C ALA A 10 4.19 -28.63 -3.02
N MET A 11 4.53 -27.45 -2.49
CA MET A 11 3.65 -26.29 -2.51
C MET A 11 3.54 -25.65 -3.90
N GLY A 12 4.59 -25.70 -4.72
CA GLY A 12 4.57 -25.14 -6.08
C GLY A 12 3.55 -25.83 -6.98
N THR A 13 3.47 -27.17 -6.94
CA THR A 13 2.50 -27.95 -7.72
C THR A 13 1.06 -27.60 -7.33
N ALA A 14 0.74 -27.58 -6.03
CA ALA A 14 -0.60 -27.25 -5.56
C ALA A 14 -1.07 -25.84 -5.98
N ILE A 15 -0.17 -24.86 -5.97
CA ILE A 15 -0.48 -23.50 -6.42
C ILE A 15 -0.70 -23.45 -7.94
N SER A 16 0.07 -24.24 -8.69
CA SER A 16 -0.07 -24.37 -10.14
C SER A 16 -1.42 -24.97 -10.52
N ASP A 17 -1.85 -26.01 -9.80
CA ASP A 17 -3.17 -26.62 -9.95
C ASP A 17 -4.29 -25.64 -9.58
N LEU A 18 -4.14 -24.90 -8.48
CA LEU A 18 -5.08 -23.85 -8.10
C LEU A 18 -5.21 -22.79 -9.20
N ARG A 19 -4.11 -22.41 -9.85
CA ARG A 19 -4.13 -21.48 -10.99
C ARG A 19 -4.86 -22.08 -12.19
N ALA A 20 -4.65 -23.36 -12.50
CA ALA A 20 -5.34 -24.05 -13.59
C ALA A 20 -6.85 -24.16 -13.34
N VAL A 21 -7.25 -24.57 -12.12
CA VAL A 21 -8.66 -24.69 -11.71
C VAL A 21 -9.34 -23.32 -11.72
N THR A 22 -8.72 -22.29 -11.13
CA THR A 22 -9.32 -20.93 -11.10
C THR A 22 -9.48 -20.33 -12.49
N LEU A 23 -8.55 -20.60 -13.41
CA LEU A 23 -8.68 -20.17 -14.81
C LEU A 23 -9.82 -20.92 -15.52
N LYS A 24 -9.91 -22.24 -15.35
CA LYS A 24 -11.00 -23.05 -15.94
C LYS A 24 -12.37 -22.64 -15.41
N ALA A 25 -12.47 -22.41 -14.11
CA ALA A 25 -13.71 -22.01 -13.44
C ALA A 25 -14.04 -20.50 -13.58
N GLN A 26 -13.19 -19.70 -14.25
CA GLN A 26 -13.33 -18.24 -14.36
C GLN A 26 -13.43 -17.52 -12.99
N ILE A 27 -12.82 -18.08 -11.94
CA ILE A 27 -12.83 -17.54 -10.58
C ILE A 27 -11.68 -16.54 -10.40
N ARG A 28 -12.01 -15.32 -9.95
CA ARG A 28 -11.02 -14.28 -9.67
C ARG A 28 -10.35 -14.53 -8.31
N ARG A 29 -9.05 -14.83 -8.33
CA ARG A 29 -8.21 -14.87 -7.12
C ARG A 29 -8.14 -13.51 -6.44
N SER A 30 -8.18 -13.51 -5.10
CA SER A 30 -8.09 -12.28 -4.30
C SER A 30 -6.75 -11.55 -4.55
N PRO A 31 -6.71 -10.21 -4.43
CA PRO A 31 -5.46 -9.45 -4.55
C PRO A 31 -4.37 -9.91 -3.58
N ALA A 32 -4.73 -10.21 -2.33
CA ALA A 32 -3.82 -10.72 -1.31
C ALA A 32 -3.18 -12.04 -1.74
N MET A 33 -3.96 -13.01 -2.25
CA MET A 33 -3.43 -14.27 -2.77
C MET A 33 -2.49 -14.06 -3.97
N LYS A 34 -2.81 -13.12 -4.86
CA LYS A 34 -1.93 -12.78 -5.98
C LYS A 34 -0.65 -12.08 -5.53
N GLN A 35 -0.61 -11.46 -4.36
CA GLN A 35 0.60 -10.85 -3.81
C GLN A 35 1.54 -11.91 -3.25
N THR A 36 1.02 -12.94 -2.58
CA THR A 36 1.83 -14.00 -1.96
C THR A 36 2.33 -15.07 -2.94
N ILE A 37 1.91 -15.09 -4.21
CA ILE A 37 2.34 -16.09 -5.21
C ILE A 37 3.17 -15.47 -6.33
N CYS A 38 4.28 -16.10 -6.72
CA CYS A 38 5.06 -15.69 -7.89
C CYS A 38 4.25 -15.89 -9.18
N LYS A 39 4.19 -14.87 -10.06
CA LYS A 39 3.46 -14.95 -11.33
C LYS A 39 4.08 -15.95 -12.33
N PHE A 40 5.38 -16.22 -12.18
CA PHE A 40 6.18 -16.93 -13.19
C PHE A 40 6.37 -18.41 -12.89
N CYS A 41 6.81 -18.74 -11.67
CA CYS A 41 7.09 -20.11 -11.25
C CYS A 41 6.12 -20.63 -10.19
N ASP A 42 5.04 -19.88 -9.91
CA ASP A 42 3.98 -20.23 -8.96
C ASP A 42 4.47 -20.56 -7.53
N THR A 43 5.72 -20.19 -7.19
CA THR A 43 6.28 -20.32 -5.84
C THR A 43 5.59 -19.38 -4.85
N LEU A 44 5.29 -19.87 -3.64
CA LEU A 44 4.82 -19.05 -2.53
C LEU A 44 5.94 -18.10 -2.07
N LEU A 45 5.65 -16.80 -2.02
CA LEU A 45 6.55 -15.73 -1.61
C LEU A 45 6.40 -15.50 -0.10
N VAL A 46 7.35 -16.03 0.66
CA VAL A 46 7.47 -15.86 2.11
C VAL A 46 8.68 -14.96 2.34
N GLU A 47 8.46 -13.84 3.02
CA GLU A 47 9.51 -12.87 3.33
C GLU A 47 10.59 -13.53 4.17
N GLY A 48 11.86 -13.28 3.82
CA GLY A 48 13.01 -13.88 4.50
C GLY A 48 13.40 -15.26 3.95
N ASP A 49 12.43 -16.08 3.54
CA ASP A 49 12.68 -17.43 3.05
C ASP A 49 12.81 -17.48 1.52
N THR A 50 11.69 -17.42 0.80
CA THR A 50 11.62 -17.60 -0.66
C THR A 50 11.54 -16.29 -1.43
N CYS A 51 11.35 -15.16 -0.74
CA CYS A 51 11.39 -13.83 -1.33
C CYS A 51 12.12 -12.81 -0.47
N THR A 52 12.55 -11.72 -1.10
CA THR A 52 13.05 -10.52 -0.41
C THR A 52 12.18 -9.32 -0.80
N SER A 53 11.62 -8.63 0.18
CA SER A 53 10.87 -7.39 0.00
C SER A 53 11.76 -6.19 0.27
N THR A 54 11.70 -5.19 -0.60
CA THR A 54 12.40 -3.91 -0.47
C THR A 54 11.49 -2.79 -0.97
N VAL A 55 11.52 -1.62 -0.33
CA VAL A 55 10.78 -0.45 -0.80
C VAL A 55 11.75 0.48 -1.51
N GLU A 56 11.46 0.77 -2.78
CA GLU A 56 12.26 1.66 -3.61
C GLU A 56 11.42 2.87 -4.07
N ASN A 57 12.03 4.04 -4.04
CA ASN A 57 11.43 5.27 -4.57
C ASN A 57 12.35 5.88 -5.64
N ALA A 58 11.99 5.66 -6.91
CA ALA A 58 12.75 6.14 -8.06
C ALA A 58 12.47 7.62 -8.42
N SER A 59 11.70 8.35 -7.59
CA SER A 59 11.49 9.78 -7.82
C SER A 59 12.79 10.57 -7.55
N LYS A 60 12.92 11.75 -8.17
CA LYS A 60 14.10 12.61 -8.02
C LYS A 60 14.34 12.92 -6.53
N GLY A 61 15.37 12.29 -5.96
CA GLY A 61 15.74 12.40 -4.54
C GLY A 61 14.72 11.82 -3.56
N GLY A 62 13.86 10.89 -3.97
CA GLY A 62 12.87 10.26 -3.09
C GLY A 62 11.77 11.20 -2.58
N ARG A 63 11.59 12.36 -3.21
CA ARG A 63 10.74 13.46 -2.68
C ARG A 63 9.23 13.23 -2.83
N LYS A 64 8.81 12.28 -3.67
CA LYS A 64 7.39 11.99 -3.90
C LYS A 64 6.98 10.77 -3.09
N PRO A 65 6.29 10.91 -1.94
CA PRO A 65 5.94 9.77 -1.09
C PRO A 65 5.00 8.78 -1.79
N TRP A 66 4.11 9.25 -2.67
CA TRP A 66 3.24 8.38 -3.48
C TRP A 66 3.98 7.55 -4.54
N ALA A 67 5.29 7.76 -4.73
CA ALA A 67 6.13 7.02 -5.67
C ALA A 67 6.86 5.82 -5.04
N ASP A 68 6.56 5.48 -3.78
CA ASP A 68 7.08 4.30 -3.11
C ASP A 68 6.53 3.02 -3.75
N ILE A 69 7.45 2.16 -4.20
CA ILE A 69 7.15 0.86 -4.80
C ILE A 69 7.76 -0.25 -3.95
N LEU A 70 6.93 -1.17 -3.47
CA LEU A 70 7.35 -2.43 -2.88
C LEU A 70 7.78 -3.38 -3.99
N ASN A 71 9.07 -3.66 -4.03
CA ASN A 71 9.68 -4.68 -4.87
C ASN A 71 9.81 -5.98 -4.08
N MET A 72 9.12 -7.02 -4.54
CA MET A 72 9.27 -8.39 -4.03
C MET A 72 10.03 -9.23 -5.04
N ASN A 73 11.26 -9.59 -4.72
CA ASN A 73 12.11 -10.45 -5.54
C ASN A 73 11.92 -11.92 -5.14
N CYS A 74 11.58 -12.77 -6.11
CA CYS A 74 11.49 -14.21 -5.91
C CYS A 74 12.89 -14.85 -5.97
N LYS A 75 13.34 -15.46 -4.88
CA LYS A 75 14.65 -16.13 -4.83
C LYS A 75 14.72 -17.39 -5.70
N THR A 76 13.57 -17.99 -6.05
CA THR A 76 13.51 -19.20 -6.88
C THR A 76 13.75 -18.93 -8.36
N CYS A 77 13.17 -17.87 -8.93
CA CYS A 77 13.29 -17.56 -10.37
C CYS A 77 13.88 -16.18 -10.68
N GLY A 78 14.22 -15.38 -9.67
CA GLY A 78 14.81 -14.05 -9.81
C GLY A 78 13.86 -12.95 -10.28
N ASN A 79 12.60 -13.26 -10.59
CA ASN A 79 11.65 -12.27 -11.07
C ASN A 79 11.14 -11.36 -9.94
N VAL A 80 10.86 -10.11 -10.28
CA VAL A 80 10.41 -9.08 -9.33
C VAL A 80 8.96 -8.70 -9.57
N LYS A 81 8.17 -8.69 -8.50
CA LYS A 81 6.81 -8.14 -8.47
C LYS A 81 6.83 -6.77 -7.81
N ARG A 82 6.09 -5.83 -8.37
CA ARG A 82 6.09 -4.42 -7.94
C ARG A 82 4.69 -3.99 -7.52
N TYR A 83 4.58 -3.37 -6.35
CA TYR A 83 3.33 -2.87 -5.80
C TYR A 83 3.48 -1.44 -5.30
N PRO A 84 2.64 -0.48 -5.72
CA PRO A 84 2.65 0.83 -5.10
C PRO A 84 2.19 0.73 -3.63
N VAL A 85 2.92 1.38 -2.72
CA VAL A 85 2.63 1.33 -1.26
C VAL A 85 1.77 2.50 -0.83
N CYS A 86 2.22 3.71 -1.15
CA CYS A 86 1.60 4.95 -0.68
C CYS A 86 0.76 5.66 -1.76
N ALA A 87 0.58 5.04 -2.94
CA ALA A 87 -0.12 5.68 -4.04
C ALA A 87 -1.65 5.64 -3.81
N PRO A 88 -2.35 6.78 -3.81
CA PRO A 88 -3.79 6.80 -3.71
C PRO A 88 -4.39 6.09 -4.94
N ARG A 89 -5.44 5.30 -4.70
CA ARG A 89 -6.16 4.64 -5.80
C ARG A 89 -6.76 5.70 -6.72
N GLN A 90 -6.37 5.67 -7.99
CA GLN A 90 -6.92 6.61 -8.97
C GLN A 90 -8.44 6.48 -9.06
N LYS A 91 -9.16 7.60 -8.93
CA LYS A 91 -10.62 7.67 -9.07
C LYS A 91 -11.07 7.03 -10.40
N ARG A 92 -12.27 6.43 -10.43
CA ARG A 92 -12.87 5.87 -11.66
C ARG A 92 -13.11 7.01 -12.67
N LYS A 93 -13.04 6.71 -13.98
CA LYS A 93 -13.15 7.72 -15.06
C LYS A 93 -14.35 8.66 -14.91
N HIS A 94 -15.53 8.14 -14.52
CA HIS A 94 -16.72 8.96 -14.33
C HIS A 94 -16.60 9.95 -13.16
N MET A 95 -15.92 9.56 -12.07
CA MET A 95 -15.68 10.43 -10.91
C MET A 95 -14.65 11.52 -11.17
N ARG A 96 -13.73 11.34 -12.14
CA ARG A 96 -12.69 12.34 -12.44
C ARG A 96 -13.24 13.62 -13.09
N LYS A 97 -14.43 13.58 -13.68
CA LYS A 97 -15.04 14.75 -14.36
C LYS A 97 -15.70 15.73 -13.37
N LEU A 98 -16.00 15.29 -12.15
CA LEU A 98 -16.67 16.11 -11.14
C LEU A 98 -15.71 17.15 -10.53
N ASP A 99 -14.46 16.77 -10.23
CA ASP A 99 -13.44 17.69 -9.69
C ASP A 99 -13.04 18.85 -10.62
N ARG A 100 -13.34 18.81 -11.93
CA ARG A 100 -12.93 19.88 -12.86
C ARG A 100 -13.78 21.16 -12.71
N LYS A 101 -14.91 21.12 -12.02
CA LYS A 101 -15.85 22.27 -11.93
C LYS A 101 -15.71 23.13 -10.67
N GLU A 102 -14.99 22.71 -9.63
CA GLU A 102 -14.86 23.45 -8.36
C GLU A 102 -13.57 24.29 -8.25
N GLY A 103 -12.84 24.50 -9.35
CA GLY A 103 -11.53 25.16 -9.35
C GLY A 103 -11.48 26.63 -9.79
N THR A 104 -12.61 27.34 -9.84
CA THR A 104 -12.65 28.77 -10.21
C THR A 104 -13.70 29.50 -9.37
N GLU A 105 -13.31 29.98 -8.20
CA GLU A 105 -13.65 31.32 -7.68
C GLU A 105 -13.03 31.51 -6.28
N TYR A 106 -11.84 32.12 -6.25
CA TYR A 106 -11.51 33.22 -5.34
C TYR A 106 -10.07 33.64 -5.64
N SER A 107 -9.91 34.76 -6.36
CA SER A 107 -8.66 35.48 -6.49
C SER A 107 -8.90 36.94 -6.10
N SER A 108 -8.45 37.26 -4.88
CA SER A 108 -7.71 38.46 -4.47
C SER A 108 -8.19 39.85 -4.88
N ASN A 109 -8.46 40.69 -3.88
CA ASN A 109 -7.97 42.07 -3.72
C ASN A 109 -8.27 42.54 -2.28
N GLU A 110 -7.64 43.51 -1.64
CA GLU A 110 -6.30 44.11 -1.65
C GLU A 110 -6.17 44.81 -0.27
N SER A 111 -4.94 45.07 0.14
CA SER A 111 -4.50 45.62 1.43
C SER A 111 -5.09 46.97 1.87
N LYS A 112 -5.18 47.10 3.22
CA LYS A 112 -4.83 48.26 4.08
C LYS A 112 -6.01 48.95 4.79
N VAL A 113 -6.01 48.92 6.13
CA VAL A 113 -6.07 50.05 7.08
C VAL A 113 -5.82 49.53 8.51
N GLN A 114 -5.22 50.38 9.35
CA GLN A 114 -4.59 50.15 10.66
C GLN A 114 -5.51 49.62 11.80
N GLY A 115 -4.88 49.07 12.86
CA GLY A 115 -5.46 48.38 14.03
C GLY A 115 -6.36 49.21 14.97
N PRO A 116 -6.75 48.69 16.17
CA PRO A 116 -5.80 48.30 17.22
C PRO A 116 -6.10 46.99 18.00
N THR A 117 -5.04 46.54 18.69
CA THR A 117 -4.89 45.63 19.84
C THR A 117 -6.13 45.06 20.58
N ALA A 118 -6.11 43.74 20.83
CA ALA A 118 -6.34 43.16 22.16
C ALA A 118 -5.81 41.71 22.24
N GLN A 119 -5.16 41.42 23.36
CA GLN A 119 -4.48 40.18 23.74
C GLN A 119 -5.51 39.13 24.22
N THR A 120 -5.29 37.83 24.01
CA THR A 120 -5.38 36.76 25.05
C THR A 120 -4.75 35.46 24.52
N THR A 121 -3.94 34.81 25.34
CA THR A 121 -3.21 33.54 25.10
C THR A 121 -4.07 32.32 25.52
N PRO A 122 -3.57 31.07 25.64
CA PRO A 122 -4.15 29.89 24.99
C PRO A 122 -4.95 29.01 25.96
N HIS A 123 -5.92 28.24 25.46
CA HIS A 123 -6.49 27.16 26.26
C HIS A 123 -6.20 25.81 25.60
N GLU A 124 -5.29 25.06 26.22
CA GLU A 124 -5.09 23.64 26.00
C GLU A 124 -6.37 22.87 26.34
N THR A 125 -6.75 21.91 25.52
CA THR A 125 -7.75 20.89 25.89
C THR A 125 -7.05 19.53 25.93
N PRO A 126 -7.07 18.81 27.06
CA PRO A 126 -6.33 17.56 27.23
C PRO A 126 -6.82 16.41 26.35
N ILE A 127 -5.84 15.60 25.95
CA ILE A 127 -5.98 14.28 25.32
C ILE A 127 -6.55 13.28 26.34
N PRO A 128 -7.57 12.47 26.02
CA PRO A 128 -7.98 11.35 26.88
C PRO A 128 -7.05 10.15 26.69
N THR A 129 -6.46 9.69 27.80
CA THR A 129 -5.67 8.45 27.94
C THR A 129 -6.53 7.20 27.70
N PRO A 130 -6.01 6.12 27.09
CA PRO A 130 -6.76 4.86 26.93
C PRO A 130 -6.93 4.14 28.27
N GLY A 131 -8.17 3.88 28.65
CA GLY A 131 -8.51 3.01 29.78
C GLY A 131 -8.14 1.56 29.49
N GLN A 132 -7.37 0.98 30.39
CA GLN A 132 -7.13 -0.45 30.51
C GLN A 132 -8.40 -1.13 31.05
N THR A 133 -8.83 -2.24 30.44
CA THR A 133 -9.74 -3.20 31.06
C THR A 133 -8.98 -4.50 31.29
N PRO A 134 -8.73 -4.91 32.54
CA PRO A 134 -8.36 -6.28 32.88
C PRO A 134 -9.58 -7.21 32.71
N GLY A 135 -9.34 -8.49 32.37
CA GLY A 135 -10.35 -9.55 32.17
C GLY A 135 -11.15 -9.91 33.44
N PRO A 136 -11.79 -11.11 33.51
CA PRO A 136 -11.55 -12.36 32.77
C PRO A 136 -12.41 -12.58 31.52
#